data_AF-A0A1F4VEX6-F1
#
_entry.id   AF-A0A1F4VEX6-F1
#
_cell.length_a   1.000
_cell.length_b   1.000
_cell.length_c   1.000
_cell.angle_alpha   90.00
_cell.angle_beta   90.00
_cell.angle_gamma   90.00
#
_symmetry.space_group_name_H-M   'P 1'
#
loop_
_entity.id
_entity.type
_entity.pdbx_description
1 polymer ?
#
loop_
_entity_poly.entity_id
_entity_poly.type
_entity_poly.pdbx_seq_one_letter_code
_entity_poly.pdbx_strand_id
1 'polypeptide(L)'
;MNATSGGYIPINASEMRSRLFEILSRVYLKKEKFVVKKSGIDVAKISGPEDDVSNILRFAGIWKDLNSKKLKDEIYSSRKDQGTRKQP
;
A
#
# COMPACT_ATOMS: atom_id res chain seq x y z
N MET A 1 24.75 -12.00 11.18
CA MET A 1 23.34 -12.42 11.07
C MET A 1 22.87 -12.02 9.68
N ASN A 2 22.75 -13.00 8.78
CA ASN A 2 22.64 -12.75 7.35
C ASN A 2 21.21 -12.35 6.95
N ALA A 3 21.10 -11.21 6.27
CA ALA A 3 19.92 -10.80 5.54
C ALA A 3 19.73 -11.73 4.34
N THR A 4 18.69 -12.56 4.37
CA THR A 4 18.29 -13.39 3.23
C THR A 4 17.13 -12.70 2.50
N SER A 5 17.48 -12.01 1.43
CA SER A 5 16.79 -12.02 0.13
C SER A 5 15.34 -12.56 0.12
N GLY A 6 14.37 -11.65 -0.05
CA GLY A 6 13.11 -11.89 -0.78
C GLY A 6 12.14 -12.98 -0.28
N GLY A 7 12.38 -13.61 0.86
CA GLY A 7 11.58 -14.72 1.38
C GLY A 7 10.38 -14.29 2.23
N TYR A 8 9.39 -15.17 2.34
CA TYR A 8 8.28 -15.00 3.29
C TYR A 8 8.69 -15.48 4.68
N ILE A 9 8.52 -14.62 5.69
CA ILE A 9 8.74 -14.92 7.10
C ILE A 9 7.53 -15.71 7.63
N PRO A 10 7.69 -16.95 8.10
CA PRO A 10 6.58 -17.72 8.63
C PRO A 10 6.11 -17.18 9.98
N ILE A 11 4.79 -17.12 10.18
CA ILE A 11 4.17 -16.73 11.46
C ILE A 11 2.93 -17.56 11.74
N ASN A 12 2.71 -17.95 13.00
CA ASN A 12 1.48 -18.65 13.39
C ASN A 12 0.28 -17.70 13.35
N ALA A 13 -0.89 -18.18 12.90
CA ALA A 13 -2.13 -17.40 12.86
C ALA A 13 -2.50 -16.77 14.22
N SER A 14 -2.26 -17.47 15.33
CA SER A 14 -2.53 -16.94 16.67
C SER A 14 -1.61 -15.77 17.04
N GLU A 15 -0.32 -15.89 16.71
CA GLU A 15 0.68 -14.84 16.95
C GLU A 15 0.45 -13.65 16.02
N MET A 16 0.09 -13.91 14.77
CA MET A 16 -0.25 -12.87 13.80
C MET A 16 -1.42 -12.03 14.29
N ARG A 17 -2.45 -12.68 14.87
CA ARG A 17 -3.61 -11.97 15.41
C ARG A 17 -3.25 -11.06 16.59
N SER A 18 -2.41 -11.52 17.51
CA SER A 18 -2.03 -10.70 18.67
C SER A 18 -1.11 -9.54 18.31
N ARG A 19 -0.33 -9.65 17.22
CA ARG A 19 0.66 -8.66 16.78
C ARG A 19 0.31 -8.00 15.44
N LEU A 20 -0.96 -8.02 15.05
CA LEU A 20 -1.40 -7.64 13.71
C LEU A 20 -0.86 -6.28 13.26
N PHE A 21 -0.99 -5.25 14.10
CA PHE A 21 -0.56 -3.89 13.77
C PHE A 21 0.96 -3.74 13.65
N GLU A 22 1.72 -4.46 14.48
CA GLU A 22 3.19 -4.49 14.39
C GLU A 22 3.61 -5.11 13.06
N ILE A 23 2.98 -6.23 12.68
CA ILE A 23 3.25 -6.93 11.42
C ILE A 23 2.91 -6.04 10.23
N LEU A 24 1.74 -5.40 10.22
CA LEU A 24 1.37 -4.46 9.16
C LEU A 24 2.36 -3.31 9.04
N SER A 25 2.85 -2.77 10.16
CA SER A 25 3.87 -1.72 10.17
C SER A 25 5.18 -2.21 9.54
N ARG A 26 5.61 -3.44 9.85
CA ARG A 26 6.81 -4.05 9.27
C ARG A 26 6.65 -4.33 7.78
N VAL A 27 5.47 -4.80 7.37
CA VAL A 27 5.13 -5.04 5.96
C VAL A 27 5.17 -3.74 5.16
N TYR A 28 4.63 -2.65 5.71
CA TYR A 28 4.55 -1.36 5.02
C TYR A 28 5.88 -0.61 5.01
N LEU A 29 6.51 -0.45 6.18
CA LEU A 29 7.71 0.38 6.36
C LEU A 29 9.01 -0.36 6.02
N LYS A 30 9.09 -1.65 6.36
CA LYS A 30 10.29 -2.46 6.17
C LYS A 30 10.21 -3.38 4.94
N LYS A 31 9.09 -3.35 4.22
CA LYS A 31 8.80 -4.17 3.03
C LYS A 31 9.00 -5.68 3.28
N GLU A 32 8.81 -6.10 4.53
CA GLU A 32 8.86 -7.51 4.90
C GLU A 32 7.62 -8.25 4.38
N LYS A 33 7.77 -9.55 4.09
CA LYS A 33 6.69 -10.41 3.62
C LYS A 33 6.49 -11.53 4.63
N PHE A 34 5.26 -11.87 4.95
CA PHE A 34 4.92 -12.91 5.92
C PHE A 34 4.04 -13.99 5.30
N VAL A 35 4.26 -15.24 5.69
CA VAL A 35 3.35 -16.36 5.41
C VAL A 35 2.70 -16.80 6.72
N VAL A 36 1.39 -16.70 6.79
CA VAL A 36 0.60 -17.10 7.95
C VAL A 36 0.37 -18.59 7.87
N LYS A 37 0.72 -19.31 8.93
CA LYS A 37 0.49 -20.74 9.08
C LYS A 37 -0.54 -21.02 10.16
N LYS A 38 -1.46 -21.96 9.89
CA LYS A 38 -2.37 -22.53 10.88
C LYS A 38 -2.16 -24.04 10.91
N SER A 39 -1.82 -24.57 12.08
CA SER A 39 -1.52 -26.01 12.24
C SER A 39 -0.46 -26.53 11.25
N GLY A 40 0.58 -25.73 10.99
CA GLY A 40 1.66 -26.08 10.05
C GLY A 40 1.33 -25.86 8.57
N ILE A 41 0.08 -25.56 8.23
CA ILE A 41 -0.38 -25.35 6.84
C ILE A 41 -0.36 -23.84 6.53
N ASP A 42 0.14 -23.49 5.36
CA ASP A 42 0.14 -22.11 4.86
C ASP A 42 -1.30 -21.69 4.50
N VAL A 43 -1.80 -20.62 5.14
CA VAL A 43 -3.19 -20.16 4.97
C VAL A 43 -3.31 -18.77 4.36
N ALA A 44 -2.29 -17.92 4.51
CA ALA A 44 -2.30 -16.59 3.92
C ALA A 44 -0.88 -16.06 3.69
N LYS A 45 -0.74 -15.10 2.78
CA LYS A 45 0.48 -14.34 2.55
C LYS A 45 0.19 -12.87 2.75
N ILE A 46 1.09 -12.17 3.43
CA ILE A 46 1.00 -10.74 3.71
C ILE A 46 2.22 -10.09 3.08
N SER A 47 1.99 -9.13 2.20
CA SER A 47 3.04 -8.35 1.55
C SER A 47 2.60 -6.90 1.45
N GLY A 48 3.57 -5.99 1.39
CA GLY A 48 3.29 -4.57 1.21
C GLY A 48 2.71 -4.31 -0.18
N PRO A 49 2.05 -3.15 -0.38
CA PRO A 49 1.74 -2.70 -1.72
C PRO A 49 3.04 -2.60 -2.53
N GLU A 50 3.02 -3.14 -3.74
CA GLU A 50 4.07 -2.87 -4.72
C GLU A 50 4.05 -1.37 -5.03
N ASP A 51 5.21 -0.75 -5.22
CA ASP A 51 5.33 0.72 -5.41
C ASP A 51 4.71 1.19 -6.75
N ASP A 52 3.94 0.33 -7.42
CA ASP A 52 3.13 0.67 -8.56
C ASP A 52 1.89 1.46 -8.10
N VAL A 53 2.09 2.78 -7.95
CA VAL A 53 1.08 3.79 -7.61
C VAL A 53 -0.16 3.68 -8.51
N SER A 54 -0.03 3.08 -9.71
CA SER A 54 -1.15 2.82 -10.61
C SER A 54 -2.22 1.88 -10.02
N ASN A 55 -1.83 0.96 -9.13
CA ASN A 55 -2.74 -0.03 -8.56
C ASN A 55 -3.44 0.42 -7.28
N ILE A 56 -2.86 1.32 -6.48
CA ILE A 56 -3.54 1.88 -5.29
C ILE A 56 -4.83 2.60 -5.70
N LEU A 57 -4.80 3.33 -6.81
CA LEU A 57 -5.98 4.01 -7.36
C LEU A 57 -7.00 3.03 -7.96
N ARG A 58 -6.57 1.84 -8.43
CA ARG A 58 -7.46 0.77 -8.88
C ARG A 58 -8.15 0.05 -7.72
N PHE A 59 -7.45 -0.21 -6.63
CA PHE A 59 -8.02 -0.85 -5.43
C PHE A 59 -9.04 0.03 -4.72
N ALA A 60 -8.90 1.35 -4.82
CA ALA A 60 -9.83 2.28 -4.19
C ALA A 60 -11.24 2.29 -4.82
N GLY A 61 -11.50 1.60 -5.94
CA GLY A 61 -12.83 1.46 -6.56
C GLY A 61 -13.49 2.76 -7.07
N ILE A 62 -13.01 3.92 -6.61
CA ILE A 62 -13.58 5.25 -6.81
C ILE A 62 -13.19 5.84 -8.18
N TRP A 63 -12.15 5.30 -8.84
CA TRP A 63 -11.61 5.89 -10.08
C TRP A 63 -12.00 5.19 -11.37
N LYS A 64 -12.78 4.10 -11.33
CA LYS A 64 -13.19 3.40 -12.57
C LYS A 64 -14.07 4.28 -13.47
N ASP A 65 -14.81 5.22 -12.89
CA ASP A 65 -15.71 6.15 -13.59
C ASP A 65 -15.19 7.60 -13.66
N LEU A 66 -14.06 7.89 -13.01
CA LEU A 66 -13.43 9.20 -13.14
C LEU A 66 -12.57 9.21 -14.39
N ASN A 67 -13.11 9.84 -15.43
CA ASN A 67 -12.39 10.16 -16.67
C ASN A 67 -11.10 10.92 -16.29
N SER A 68 -10.02 10.17 -16.12
CA SER A 68 -8.77 10.61 -15.49
C SER A 68 -8.14 11.82 -16.17
N LYS A 69 -8.50 12.05 -17.44
CA LYS A 69 -8.14 13.25 -18.20
C LYS A 69 -8.81 14.51 -17.64
N LYS A 70 -10.12 14.44 -17.37
CA LYS A 70 -10.90 15.58 -16.85
C LYS A 70 -10.42 16.00 -15.46
N LEU A 71 -10.12 15.02 -14.60
CA LEU A 71 -9.64 15.30 -13.24
C LEU A 71 -8.20 15.85 -13.23
N LYS A 72 -7.34 15.36 -14.12
CA LYS A 72 -6.01 15.97 -14.34
C LYS A 72 -6.15 17.40 -14.84
N ASP A 73 -6.96 17.64 -15.86
CA ASP A 73 -7.18 18.97 -16.43
C ASP A 73 -7.73 19.95 -15.38
N GLU A 74 -8.65 19.50 -14.52
CA GLU A 74 -9.21 20.29 -13.41
C GLU A 74 -8.14 20.64 -12.37
N ILE A 75 -7.36 19.66 -11.89
CA ILE A 75 -6.25 19.90 -10.95
C ILE A 75 -5.20 20.87 -11.52
N TYR A 76 -4.84 20.71 -12.80
CA TYR A 76 -3.87 21.60 -13.45
C TYR A 76 -4.44 22.99 -13.69
N SER A 77 -5.73 23.11 -14.04
CA SER A 77 -6.40 24.42 -14.17
C SER A 77 -6.48 25.16 -12.84
N SER A 78 -6.86 24.47 -11.74
CA SER A 78 -6.90 25.08 -10.41
C SER A 78 -5.52 25.50 -9.89
N ARG A 79 -4.44 24.81 -10.30
CA ARG A 79 -3.06 25.23 -9.98
C ARG A 79 -2.58 26.40 -10.84
N LYS A 80 -3.07 26.54 -12.07
CA LYS A 80 -2.73 27.65 -12.95
C LYS A 80 -3.32 28.97 -12.46
N ASP A 81 -4.49 28.94 -11.83
CA ASP A 81 -5.17 30.12 -11.28
C ASP A 81 -4.57 30.65 -9.96
N GLN A 82 -3.80 29.84 -9.23
CA GLN A 82 -3.15 30.30 -7.99
C GLN A 82 -1.86 31.11 -8.20
N GLY A 83 -1.38 31.23 -9.45
CA GLY A 83 -0.15 31.96 -9.77
C GLY A 83 -0.26 33.49 -9.81
N THR A 84 -1.46 34.08 -9.67
CA THR A 84 -1.65 35.53 -9.88
C THR A 84 -2.37 36.28 -8.75
N ARG A 85 -2.62 35.66 -7.59
CA ARG A 85 -3.05 36.43 -6.41
C ARG A 85 -1.85 37.20 -5.83
N LYS A 86 -1.61 38.40 -6.34
CA LYS A 86 -0.90 39.45 -5.58
C LYS A 86 -1.63 39.59 -4.25
N GLN A 87 -0.95 39.23 -3.16
CA GLN A 87 -1.43 39.51 -1.82
C GLN A 87 -1.59 41.04 -1.66
N PRO A 88 -2.62 41.52 -0.96
CA PRO A 88 -2.78 42.94 -0.65
C PRO A 88 -1.63 43.46 0.23
#